data_AF-A0A920HI34-F1
#
_entry.id   AF-A0A920HI34-F1
#
_cell.length_a   1.000
_cell.length_b   1.000
_cell.length_c   1.000
_cell.angle_alpha   90.00
_cell.angle_beta   90.00
_cell.angle_gamma   90.00
#
_symmetry.space_group_name_H-M   'P 1'
#
loop_
_entity.id
_entity.type
_entity.pdbx_description
1 polymer ?
#
loop_
_entity_poly.entity_id
_entity_poly.type
_entity_poly.pdbx_seq_one_letter_code
_entity_poly.pdbx_strand_id
1 'polypeptide(L)'
;MGNKITSRKDDYSKWYNDIISEADLAESSDVRGCMVIKPYGFSIWELMKSQLDKMFKETGHENAYFPLFVPKSLLKQKKKR
;
A
#
# COMPACT_ATOMS: atom_id res chain seq x y z
N MET A 1 -3.90 20.42 -20.38
CA MET A 1 -5.21 19.84 -20.75
C MET A 1 -5.62 18.97 -19.57
N GLY A 2 -6.49 19.47 -18.70
CA GLY A 2 -6.87 18.74 -17.48
C GLY A 2 -7.73 17.54 -17.86
N ASN A 3 -7.26 16.33 -17.57
CA ASN A 3 -8.04 15.13 -17.81
C ASN A 3 -9.26 15.18 -16.90
N LYS A 4 -10.43 15.05 -17.53
CA LYS A 4 -11.72 15.04 -16.85
C LYS A 4 -11.82 13.73 -16.07
N ILE A 5 -11.51 13.76 -14.78
CA ILE A 5 -11.63 12.62 -13.86
C ILE A 5 -12.99 11.95 -14.08
N THR A 6 -12.99 10.64 -14.30
CA THR A 6 -14.21 9.87 -14.56
C THR A 6 -15.15 9.96 -13.37
N SER A 7 -16.47 10.07 -13.60
CA SER A 7 -17.43 10.06 -12.50
C SER A 7 -17.39 8.72 -11.78
N ARG A 8 -17.30 8.76 -10.43
CA ARG A 8 -17.32 7.56 -9.58
C ARG A 8 -18.54 6.67 -9.83
N LYS A 9 -19.69 7.24 -10.19
CA LYS A 9 -20.93 6.50 -10.44
C LYS A 9 -20.91 5.74 -11.78
N ASP A 10 -20.14 6.23 -12.75
CA ASP A 10 -20.16 5.71 -14.11
C ASP A 10 -19.13 4.59 -14.28
N ASP A 11 -17.92 4.78 -13.74
CA ASP A 11 -16.87 3.77 -13.70
C ASP A 11 -15.98 3.99 -12.47
N TYR A 12 -16.21 3.18 -11.44
CA TYR A 12 -15.48 3.26 -10.18
C TYR A 12 -13.98 2.93 -10.34
N SER A 13 -13.67 1.91 -11.14
CA SER A 13 -12.30 1.43 -11.34
C SER A 13 -11.47 2.49 -12.05
N LYS A 14 -12.02 3.09 -13.11
CA LYS A 14 -11.36 4.18 -13.82
C LYS A 14 -11.27 5.44 -12.97
N TRP A 15 -12.34 5.83 -12.28
CA TRP A 15 -12.31 6.96 -11.34
C TRP A 15 -11.20 6.81 -10.30
N TYR A 16 -11.03 5.62 -9.71
CA TYR A 16 -9.97 5.37 -8.73
C TYR A 16 -8.59 5.57 -9.34
N ASN A 17 -8.33 4.99 -10.52
CA ASN A 17 -7.05 5.13 -11.21
C ASN A 17 -6.78 6.58 -11.65
N ASP A 18 -7.81 7.28 -12.14
CA ASP A 18 -7.72 8.70 -12.49
C ASP A 18 -7.31 9.53 -11.27
N ILE A 19 -7.91 9.29 -10.10
CA ILE A 19 -7.53 9.98 -8.86
C ILE A 19 -6.09 9.67 -8.46
N ILE A 20 -5.69 8.40 -8.47
CA ILE A 20 -4.32 7.99 -8.11
C ILE A 20 -3.28 8.65 -9.03
N SER A 21 -3.57 8.72 -10.33
CA SER A 21 -2.69 9.33 -11.33
C SER A 21 -2.67 10.84 -11.25
N GLU A 22 -3.83 11.50 -11.25
CA GLU A 22 -3.94 12.97 -11.28
C GLU A 22 -3.49 13.61 -9.95
N ALA A 23 -3.62 12.89 -8.83
CA ALA A 23 -3.09 13.33 -7.53
C ALA A 23 -1.61 12.96 -7.32
N ASP A 24 -0.95 12.36 -8.31
CA ASP A 24 0.46 11.98 -8.26
C ASP A 24 0.82 11.05 -7.08
N LEU A 25 -0.07 10.10 -6.77
CA LEU A 25 0.07 9.21 -5.61
C LEU A 25 0.89 7.96 -5.91
N ALA A 26 0.66 7.35 -7.06
CA ALA A 26 1.35 6.14 -7.51
C ALA A 26 1.29 5.99 -9.03
N GLU A 27 2.25 5.25 -9.59
CA GLU A 27 2.34 4.96 -11.01
C GLU A 27 2.64 3.47 -11.26
N SER A 28 2.31 2.98 -12.45
CA SER A 28 2.61 1.60 -12.85
C SER A 28 4.11 1.37 -12.90
N SER A 29 4.57 0.20 -12.43
CA SER A 29 5.96 -0.22 -12.61
C SER A 29 6.13 -1.19 -13.78
N ASP A 30 7.38 -1.44 -14.18
CA ASP A 30 7.72 -2.45 -15.20
C ASP A 30 7.39 -3.88 -14.77
N VAL A 31 7.19 -4.10 -13.46
CA VAL A 31 6.82 -5.40 -12.91
C VAL A 31 5.30 -5.51 -12.88
N ARG A 32 4.76 -6.43 -13.66
CA ARG A 32 3.32 -6.66 -13.73
C ARG A 32 2.73 -6.91 -12.34
N GLY A 33 1.70 -6.15 -12.00
CA GLY A 33 1.02 -6.23 -10.71
C GLY A 33 1.70 -5.45 -9.58
N CYS A 34 2.74 -4.67 -9.90
CA CYS A 34 3.39 -3.76 -8.98
C CYS A 34 3.17 -2.30 -9.38
N MET A 35 3.25 -1.42 -8.40
CA MET A 35 3.17 0.03 -8.57
C MET A 35 4.33 0.67 -7.83
N VAL A 36 4.82 1.80 -8.35
CA VAL A 36 5.72 2.69 -7.64
C VAL A 36 4.87 3.70 -6.89
N ILE A 37 4.96 3.71 -5.57
CA ILE A 37 4.31 4.72 -4.74
C ILE A 37 5.18 5.98 -4.77
N LYS A 38 4.59 7.11 -5.19
CA LYS A 38 5.28 8.39 -5.35
C LYS A 38 5.42 9.10 -4.00
N PRO A 39 6.27 10.14 -3.87
CA PRO A 39 6.51 10.80 -2.59
C PRO A 39 5.24 11.26 -1.87
N TYR A 40 4.26 11.80 -2.61
CA TYR A 40 3.01 12.24 -2.01
C TYR A 40 2.20 11.06 -1.44
N GLY A 41 2.03 9.98 -2.21
CA GLY A 41 1.39 8.75 -1.73
C GLY A 41 2.13 8.09 -0.57
N PHE A 42 3.47 8.12 -0.60
CA PHE A 42 4.29 7.54 0.46
C PHE A 42 4.18 8.32 1.77
N SER A 43 4.07 9.65 1.72
CA SER A 43 3.86 10.47 2.93
C SER A 43 2.55 10.14 3.66
N ILE A 44 1.48 9.82 2.93
CA ILE A 44 0.21 9.36 3.52
C ILE A 44 0.43 8.04 4.26
N TRP A 45 1.18 7.11 3.65
CA TRP A 45 1.54 5.85 4.28
C TRP A 45 2.37 6.06 5.56
N GLU A 46 3.36 6.96 5.55
CA GLU A 46 4.16 7.28 6.73
C GLU A 46 3.31 7.83 7.89
N LEU A 47 2.34 8.70 7.59
CA LEU A 47 1.40 9.22 8.58
C LEU A 47 0.52 8.12 9.17
N MET A 48 -0.04 7.25 8.32
CA MET A 48 -0.84 6.11 8.78
C MET A 48 -0.02 5.17 9.66
N LYS A 49 1.19 4.82 9.23
CA LYS A 49 2.11 3.96 9.98
C LYS A 49 2.45 4.56 11.33
N SER A 50 2.80 5.85 11.38
CA SER A 50 3.13 6.57 12.62
C SER A 50 1.97 6.56 13.62
N GLN A 51 0.75 6.82 13.13
CA GLN A 51 -0.43 6.82 13.99
C GLN A 51 -0.72 5.44 14.57
N LEU A 52 -0.64 4.39 13.74
CA LEU A 52 -0.86 3.01 14.20
C LEU A 52 0.23 2.56 15.17
N ASP A 53 1.50 2.86 14.89
CA ASP A 53 2.64 2.54 15.76
C ASP A 53 2.47 3.15 17.16
N LYS A 54 2.01 4.41 17.24
CA LYS A 54 1.67 5.07 18.50
C LYS A 54 0.59 4.29 19.27
N MET A 55 -0.51 3.93 18.60
CA MET A 55 -1.63 3.21 19.22
C MET A 55 -1.22 1.81 19.72
N PHE A 56 -0.33 1.11 19.02
CA PHE A 56 0.19 -0.17 19.48
C PHE A 56 1.08 -0.01 20.72
N LYS A 57 1.93 1.00 20.76
CA LYS A 57 2.79 1.28 21.93
C LYS A 57 1.98 1.68 23.16
N GLU A 58 0.88 2.42 22.99
CA GLU A 58 -0.04 2.78 24.08
C GLU A 58 -0.68 1.56 24.76
N THR A 59 -0.77 0.43 24.04
CA THR A 59 -1.32 -0.83 24.57
C THR A 59 -0.23 -1.81 25.05
N GLY A 60 1.03 -1.34 25.14
CA GLY A 60 2.16 -2.12 25.65
C GLY A 60 2.83 -3.03 24.62
N HIS A 61 2.57 -2.86 23.32
CA HIS A 61 3.24 -3.63 22.28
C HIS A 61 4.62 -3.06 21.96
N GLU A 62 5.54 -3.96 21.60
CA GLU A 62 6.88 -3.62 21.15
C GLU A 62 7.09 -4.04 19.69
N ASN A 63 7.82 -3.22 18.94
CA ASN A 63 8.17 -3.55 17.56
C ASN A 63 9.28 -4.59 17.51
N ALA A 64 9.14 -5.57 16.63
CA ALA A 64 10.17 -6.55 16.31
C ALA A 64 10.41 -6.59 14.79
N TYR A 65 11.64 -6.88 14.39
CA TYR A 65 12.01 -7.06 12.99
C TYR A 65 12.45 -8.49 12.74
N PHE A 66 11.76 -9.16 11.81
CA PHE A 66 12.08 -10.52 11.39
C PHE A 66 12.64 -10.50 9.96
N PRO A 67 13.47 -11.49 9.58
CA PRO A 67 13.94 -11.62 8.21
C PRO A 67 12.78 -11.77 7.21
N LEU A 68 12.83 -11.02 6.11
CA LEU A 68 11.85 -11.15 5.01
C LEU A 68 11.95 -12.50 4.29
N PHE A 69 13.17 -13.04 4.21
CA PHE A 69 13.42 -14.33 3.56
C PHE A 69 13.19 -15.47 4.56
N VAL A 70 12.11 -16.22 4.34
CA VAL A 70 11.77 -17.39 5.16
C VAL A 70 12.11 -18.68 4.39
N PRO A 71 12.83 -19.64 5.00
CA PRO A 71 13.08 -20.94 4.39
C PRO A 71 11.80 -21.64 3.92
N LYS A 72 11.85 -22.26 2.74
CA LYS A 72 10.70 -22.96 2.13
C LYS A 72 10.13 -24.06 3.01
N SER A 73 10.96 -24.71 3.83
CA SER A 73 10.55 -25.72 4.80
C SER A 73 9.53 -25.16 5.82
N LEU A 74 9.79 -23.96 6.34
CA LEU A 74 8.91 -23.27 7.30
C LEU A 74 7.64 -22.73 6.64
N LEU A 75 7.72 -22.24 5.40
CA LEU A 75 6.53 -21.78 4.65
C LEU A 75 5.54 -22.92 4.36
N LYS A 76 6.03 -24.15 4.10
CA LYS A 76 5.18 -25.31 3.80
C LYS A 76 4.42 -25.84 5.02
N GLN A 77 4.88 -25.61 6.24
CA GLN A 77 4.18 -26.06 7.46
C GLN A 77 2.83 -25.36 7.66
N LYS A 78 2.68 -24.09 7.24
CA LYS A 78 1.41 -23.35 7.38
C LYS A 78 0.30 -23.79 6.41
N LYS A 79 0.65 -24.43 5.28
CA LYS A 79 -0.32 -24.89 4.26
C LYS A 79 -1.11 -26.16 4.64
N LYS A 80 -0.73 -26.83 5.74
CA LYS A 80 -1.33 -28.10 6.18
C LYS A 80 -2.32 -27.94 7.34
N ARG A 81 -2.73 -26.71 7.67
CA ARG A 81 -3.80 -26.42 8.62
C ARG A 81 -5.03 -25.93 7.87
#